data_AF-Q64DA9-F1
#
_entry.id   AF-Q64DA9-F1
#
_cell.length_a   1.000
_cell.length_b   1.000
_cell.length_c   1.000
_cell.angle_alpha   90.00
_cell.angle_beta   90.00
_cell.angle_gamma   90.00
#
_symmetry.space_group_name_H-M   'P 1'
#
loop_
_entity.id
_entity.type
_entity.pdbx_description
1 polymer ?
#
loop_
_entity_poly.entity_id
_entity_poly.type
_entity_poly.pdbx_seq_one_letter_code
_entity_poly.pdbx_strand_id
1 'polypeptide(L)' 'MEHIGIEPGRLHLSWISSAEANRFVEVVREVTSAVKAAGPNKTLVKTRAGIA' A
#
# COMPACT_ATOMS: atom_id res chain seq x y z
N MET A 1 -11.40 4.09 -0.20
CA MET A 1 -11.45 2.92 0.69
C MET A 1 -11.52 3.29 2.17
N GLU A 2 -11.54 4.58 2.51
CA GLU A 2 -11.66 5.05 3.90
C GLU A 2 -12.92 4.52 4.61
N HIS A 3 -14.04 4.42 3.89
CA HIS A 3 -15.29 3.85 4.37
C HIS A 3 -15.19 2.39 4.82
N ILE A 4 -14.15 1.65 4.40
CA ILE A 4 -13.86 0.27 4.83
C ILE A 4 -12.60 0.18 5.70
N GLY A 5 -12.03 1.33 6.11
CA GLY A 5 -10.89 1.40 7.04
C GLY A 5 -9.50 1.42 6.39
N ILE A 6 -9.37 1.64 5.08
CA ILE A 6 -8.05 1.78 4.43
C ILE A 6 -7.72 3.27 4.26
N GLU A 7 -6.57 3.70 4.78
CA GLU A 7 -6.11 5.09 4.72
C GLU A 7 -5.75 5.53 3.28
N PRO A 8 -5.95 6.80 2.92
CA PRO A 8 -5.75 7.30 1.55
C PRO A 8 -4.33 7.13 0.98
N GLY A 9 -3.31 6.93 1.83
CA GLY A 9 -1.92 6.67 1.41
C GLY A 9 -1.56 5.19 1.18
N ARG A 10 -2.51 4.26 1.30
CA ARG A 10 -2.23 2.81 1.19
C ARG A 10 -2.68 2.16 -0.12
N LEU A 11 -3.51 2.81 -0.92
CA LEU A 11 -3.93 2.33 -2.24
C LEU A 11 -3.33 3.23 -3.32
N HIS A 12 -2.44 2.67 -4.12
CA HIS A 12 -1.79 3.34 -5.25
C HIS A 12 -2.10 2.56 -6.51
N LEU A 13 -2.62 3.21 -7.54
CA LEU A 13 -2.91 2.62 -8.83
C LEU A 13 -2.12 3.37 -9.90
N SER A 14 -1.43 2.63 -10.77
CA SER A 14 -0.64 3.20 -11.85
C SER A 14 -0.73 2.29 -13.06
N TRP A 15 -0.85 2.89 -14.24
CA TRP A 15 -0.80 2.19 -15.52
C TRP A 15 0.63 2.29 -16.05
N ILE A 16 1.27 1.14 -16.27
CA ILE A 16 2.66 1.06 -16.74
C ILE A 16 2.69 -0.04 -17.80
N SER A 17 3.07 0.32 -19.03
CA SER A 17 3.22 -0.64 -20.12
C SER A 17 4.52 -1.45 -20.01
N SER A 18 4.65 -2.52 -20.79
CA SER A 18 5.84 -3.39 -20.78
C SER A 18 7.13 -2.70 -21.23
N ALA A 19 7.04 -1.57 -21.93
CA ALA A 19 8.20 -0.79 -22.40
C ALA A 19 8.71 0.23 -21.36
N GLU A 20 8.00 0.43 -20.25
CA GLU A 20 8.24 1.53 -19.32
C GLU A 20 8.99 1.10 -18.04
N ALA A 21 10.07 0.33 -18.20
CA ALA A 21 10.84 -0.21 -17.07
C ALA A 21 11.37 0.88 -16.11
N ASN A 22 11.86 2.00 -16.63
CA ASN A 22 12.35 3.10 -15.80
C ASN A 22 11.20 3.75 -15.00
N ARG A 23 10.03 3.90 -15.61
CA ARG A 23 8.84 4.44 -14.93
C ARG A 23 8.36 3.50 -13.82
N PHE A 24 8.42 2.19 -14.04
CA PHE A 24 8.13 1.21 -13.00
C PHE A 24 9.02 1.40 -11.77
N VAL A 25 10.33 1.58 -11.96
CA VAL A 25 11.27 1.82 -10.85
C VAL A 25 10.94 3.09 -10.08
N GLU A 26 10.59 4.18 -10.78
CA GLU A 26 10.16 5.43 -10.15
C GLU A 26 8.90 5.26 -9.31
N VAL A 27 7.85 4.66 -9.88
CA VAL A 27 6.57 4.44 -9.19
C VAL A 27 6.77 3.55 -7.96
N VAL A 28 7.57 2.49 -8.06
CA VAL A 28 7.87 1.64 -6.89
C VAL A 28 8.56 2.43 -5.78
N ARG A 29 9.50 3.32 -6.12
CA ARG A 29 10.16 4.19 -5.12
C ARG A 29 9.17 5.14 -4.46
N GLU A 30 8.28 5.75 -5.24
CA GLU A 30 7.25 6.65 -4.71
C GLU A 30 6.28 5.93 -3.78
N VAL A 31 5.71 4.81 -4.23
CA VAL A 31 4.76 4.00 -3.44
C VAL A 31 5.42 3.50 -2.15
N THR A 32 6.64 2.97 -2.23
CA THR A 32 7.34 2.49 -1.02
C THR A 32 7.68 3.61 -0.05
N SER A 33 8.00 4.81 -0.54
CA SER A 33 8.18 5.99 0.31
C SER A 33 6.89 6.39 1.02
N ALA A 34 5.77 6.47 0.28
CA ALA A 34 4.46 6.80 0.83
C ALA A 34 4.01 5.77 1.89
N VAL A 35 4.19 4.48 1.63
CA VAL A 35 3.86 3.41 2.59
C VAL A 35 4.73 3.49 3.84
N LYS A 36 6.03 3.80 3.71
CA LYS A 36 6.92 4.00 4.87
C LYS A 36 6.47 5.19 5.71
N ALA A 37 6.10 6.30 5.08
CA ALA A 37 5.60 7.49 5.77
C ALA A 37 4.26 7.23 6.49
N ALA A 38 3.37 6.39 5.92
CA ALA A 38 2.12 5.99 6.55
C ALA A 38 2.30 5.06 7.77
N GLY A 39 3.48 4.44 7.92
CA GLY A 39 3.79 3.54 9.02
C GLY A 39 3.03 2.21 8.98
N PRO A 40 3.20 1.36 10.02
CA PRO A 40 2.53 0.06 10.12
C PRO A 40 1.02 0.17 10.03
N ASN A 41 0.39 -0.77 9.31
CA ASN A 41 -1.07 -0.82 9.23
C ASN A 41 -1.68 -1.25 10.57
N LYS A 42 -2.67 -0.50 11.05
CA LYS A 42 -3.40 -0.75 12.30
C LYS A 42 -4.84 -1.18 12.07
N THR A 43 -5.34 -1.12 10.83
CA THR A 43 -6.69 -1.52 10.46
C THR A 43 -6.67 -2.87 9.74
N LEU A 44 -7.77 -3.62 9.83
CA LEU A 44 -7.93 -4.94 9.18
C LEU A 44 -6.83 -5.97 9.58
N VAL A 45 -6.20 -5.76 10.74
CA VAL A 45 -5.20 -6.68 11.28
C VAL A 45 -5.92 -7.86 11.95
N LYS A 46 -5.70 -9.07 11.45
CA LYS A 46 -6.21 -10.29 12.11
C LYS A 46 -5.34 -10.62 13.32
N THR A 47 -5.80 -10.26 14.51
CA THR A 47 -5.25 -10.82 15.74
C THR A 47 -5.63 -12.30 15.78
N ARG A 48 -4.67 -13.20 16.06
CA ARG A 48 -4.97 -14.64 16.22
C ARG A 48 -6.19 -14.79 17.12
N ALA A 49 -7.20 -15.54 16.68
CA ALA A 49 -8.30 -15.93 17.54
C ALA A 49 -7.68 -16.72 18.70
N GLY A 50 -7.85 -16.23 19.94
CA GLY A 50 -7.44 -16.97 21.12
C GLY A 50 -8.18 -18.30 21.10
N ILE A 51 -7.42 -19.39 20.96
CA ILE A 51 -7.94 -20.72 21.21
C ILE A 51 -8.00 -20.79 22.74
N ALA A 52 -9.19 -20.64 23.29
CA ALA A 52 -9.48 -20.99 24.69
C ALA A 52 -9.64 -22.50 24.80
#